data_AF-A0A935ET36-F1
#
_entry.id   AF-A0A935ET36-F1
#
_cell.length_a   1.000
_cell.length_b   1.000
_cell.length_c   1.000
_cell.angle_alpha   90.00
_cell.angle_beta   90.00
_cell.angle_gamma   90.00
#
_symmetry.space_group_name_H-M   'P 1'
#
loop_
_entity.id
_entity.type
_entity.pdbx_description
1 polymer ?
#
loop_
_entity_poly.entity_id
_entity_poly.type
_entity_poly.pdbx_seq_one_letter_code
_entity_poly.pdbx_strand_id
1 'polypeptide(L)'
;MAHRFCVEVPENDEPIDLVDHHGADRYHGWWMLATLSEQLDGAWSGLMPEDSTWRQAQRQEQGRDAFALQHYMDTILGMPIDPLTLGKWLASNPSVATWMELVEALRALRATAPQRFAMEGGEP
;
A
#
# COMPACT_ATOMS: atom_id res chain seq x y z
N MET A 1 -18.19 -7.75 7.17
CA MET A 1 -17.43 -6.68 6.52
C MET A 1 -15.95 -7.04 6.61
N ALA A 2 -15.24 -7.16 5.48
CA ALA A 2 -13.81 -7.45 5.52
C ALA A 2 -13.11 -6.27 6.21
N HIS A 3 -12.33 -6.55 7.26
CA HIS A 3 -11.53 -5.53 7.89
C HIS A 3 -10.48 -5.02 6.90
N ARG A 4 -10.78 -3.86 6.30
CA ARG A 4 -9.89 -3.17 5.37
C ARG A 4 -8.71 -2.62 6.17
N PHE A 5 -7.50 -2.91 5.70
CA PHE A 5 -6.28 -2.27 6.16
C PHE A 5 -5.88 -1.26 5.10
N CYS A 6 -5.20 -0.19 5.48
CA CYS A 6 -4.53 0.73 4.56
C CYS A 6 -3.05 0.74 4.90
N VAL A 7 -2.20 1.01 3.91
CA VAL A 7 -0.77 1.22 4.11
C VAL A 7 -0.46 2.67 3.83
N GLU A 8 0.20 3.32 4.79
CA GLU A 8 0.62 4.70 4.61
C GLU A 8 1.85 4.76 3.69
N VAL A 9 2.01 5.89 3.00
CA VAL A 9 3.20 6.15 2.20
C VAL A 9 4.43 6.17 3.12
N PRO A 10 5.58 5.61 2.70
CA PRO A 10 6.80 5.65 3.49
C PRO A 10 7.22 7.08 3.80
N GLU A 11 7.49 7.38 5.07
CA GLU A 11 8.01 8.67 5.51
C GLU A 11 9.55 8.64 5.46
N ASN A 12 10.17 9.74 5.01
CA ASN A 12 11.62 9.97 5.05
C ASN A 12 12.49 9.09 4.12
N ASP A 13 11.97 8.72 2.95
CA ASP A 13 12.71 7.99 1.91
C ASP A 13 13.22 6.59 2.33
N GLU A 14 12.76 6.00 3.44
CA GLU A 14 13.14 4.63 3.82
C GLU A 14 12.28 3.61 3.03
N PRO A 15 12.86 2.84 2.08
CA PRO A 15 12.11 1.85 1.33
C PRO A 15 11.61 0.75 2.27
N ILE A 16 10.29 0.47 2.21
CA ILE A 16 9.71 -0.79 2.73
C ILE A 16 10.25 -2.01 1.93
N ASP A 17 10.96 -1.76 0.82
CA ASP A 17 11.50 -2.78 -0.05
C ASP A 17 12.67 -3.52 0.58
N LEU A 18 12.69 -4.84 0.36
CA LEU A 18 13.75 -5.75 0.79
C LEU A 18 15.08 -5.55 0.02
N VAL A 19 15.09 -4.70 -1.01
CA VAL A 19 16.23 -4.44 -1.87
C VAL A 19 16.27 -2.96 -2.22
N ASP A 20 17.43 -2.34 -2.10
CA ASP A 20 17.67 -0.93 -2.42
C ASP A 20 17.57 -0.72 -3.94
N HIS A 21 16.38 -0.35 -4.41
CA HIS A 21 16.12 -0.02 -5.80
C HIS A 21 16.16 1.49 -5.97
N HIS A 22 17.32 2.01 -6.40
CA HIS A 22 17.40 3.38 -6.90
C HIS A 22 16.83 3.43 -8.33
N GLY A 23 15.70 4.11 -8.52
CA GLY A 23 15.09 4.25 -9.85
C GLY A 23 13.63 4.69 -9.85
N ALA A 24 13.01 4.64 -11.04
CA ALA A 24 11.58 4.91 -11.22
C ALA A 24 10.70 3.83 -10.58
N ASP A 25 11.22 2.61 -10.41
CA ASP A 25 10.52 1.44 -9.88
C ASP A 25 10.98 1.16 -8.44
N ARG A 26 10.65 2.08 -7.53
CA ARG A 26 10.92 1.99 -6.09
C ARG A 26 9.60 1.75 -5.32
N TYR A 27 9.68 1.25 -4.09
CA TYR A 27 8.53 0.94 -3.22
C TYR A 27 7.58 -0.15 -3.75
N HIS A 28 8.12 -1.23 -4.33
CA HIS A 28 7.34 -2.36 -4.83
C HIS A 28 6.42 -2.99 -3.77
N GLY A 29 6.93 -3.17 -2.55
CA GLY A 29 6.16 -3.72 -1.44
C GLY A 29 4.97 -2.84 -1.07
N TRP A 30 5.14 -1.51 -1.14
CA TRP A 30 4.06 -0.57 -0.90
C TRP A 30 2.99 -0.65 -1.99
N TRP A 31 3.36 -0.63 -3.27
CA TRP A 31 2.41 -0.73 -4.39
C TRP A 31 1.60 -2.03 -4.35
N MET A 32 2.23 -3.15 -3.98
CA MET A 32 1.53 -4.43 -3.79
C MET A 32 0.53 -4.36 -2.64
N LEU A 33 0.92 -3.82 -1.49
CA LEU A 33 0.03 -3.71 -0.33
C LEU A 33 -1.12 -2.72 -0.58
N ALA A 34 -0.85 -1.60 -1.26
CA ALA A 34 -1.85 -0.61 -1.66
C ALA A 34 -2.86 -1.18 -2.67
N THR A 35 -2.42 -2.07 -3.56
CA THR A 35 -3.31 -2.81 -4.47
C THR A 35 -4.20 -3.79 -3.69
N LEU A 36 -3.63 -4.53 -2.75
CA LEU A 36 -4.38 -5.49 -1.91
C LEU A 36 -5.36 -4.82 -0.95
N SER A 37 -5.09 -3.57 -0.53
CA SER A 37 -5.99 -2.78 0.31
C SER A 37 -7.11 -2.08 -0.46
N GLU A 38 -7.09 -2.13 -1.80
CA GLU A 38 -7.99 -1.39 -2.70
C GLU A 38 -7.87 0.15 -2.56
N GLN A 39 -6.86 0.68 -1.84
CA GLN A 39 -6.75 2.12 -1.55
C GLN A 39 -6.38 2.98 -2.77
N LEU A 40 -5.94 2.35 -3.87
CA LEU A 40 -5.61 3.04 -5.12
C LEU A 40 -6.85 3.54 -5.86
N ASP A 41 -8.01 2.92 -5.63
CA ASP A 41 -9.26 3.38 -6.21
C ASP A 41 -9.78 4.60 -5.44
N GLY A 42 -9.88 5.73 -6.15
CA GLY A 42 -10.29 7.01 -5.61
C GLY A 42 -11.65 6.99 -4.91
N ALA A 43 -12.52 6.02 -5.22
CA ALA A 43 -13.79 5.80 -4.53
C ALA A 43 -13.60 5.37 -3.06
N TRP A 44 -12.46 4.75 -2.72
CA TRP A 44 -12.16 4.24 -1.39
C TRP A 44 -11.18 5.11 -0.59
N SER A 45 -10.54 6.08 -1.25
CA SER A 45 -9.69 7.11 -0.62
C SER A 45 -10.33 7.80 0.58
N GLY A 46 -11.65 8.00 0.52
CA GLY A 46 -12.45 8.63 1.57
C GLY A 46 -12.46 7.85 2.89
N LEU A 47 -12.14 6.55 2.87
CA LEU A 47 -12.10 5.66 4.02
C LEU A 47 -10.74 5.59 4.72
N MET A 48 -9.69 6.17 4.12
CA MET A 48 -8.38 6.27 4.77
C MET A 48 -8.40 7.34 5.88
N PRO A 49 -7.46 7.30 6.84
CA PRO A 49 -7.28 8.37 7.83
C PRO A 49 -7.21 9.77 7.20
N GLU A 50 -7.67 10.81 7.89
CA GLU A 50 -7.71 12.19 7.35
C GLU A 50 -6.32 12.80 7.15
N ASP A 51 -5.36 12.37 7.96
CA ASP A 51 -3.95 12.71 7.93
C ASP A 51 -3.14 11.89 6.93
N SER A 52 -3.74 10.89 6.27
CA SER A 52 -3.04 10.06 5.29
C SER A 52 -2.50 10.88 4.13
N THR A 53 -1.21 10.71 3.83
CA THR A 53 -0.53 11.43 2.75
C THR A 53 -1.12 11.06 1.39
N TRP A 54 -1.40 9.77 1.18
CA TRP A 54 -2.06 9.30 -0.04
C TRP A 54 -3.45 9.91 -0.24
N ARG A 55 -4.27 9.96 0.82
CA ARG A 55 -5.60 10.57 0.77
C ARG A 55 -5.54 12.06 0.45
N GLN A 56 -4.57 12.77 1.02
CA GLN A 56 -4.37 14.19 0.75
C GLN A 56 -3.96 14.44 -0.69
N ALA A 57 -3.05 13.63 -1.25
CA ALA A 57 -2.64 13.72 -2.65
C ALA A 57 -3.83 13.50 -3.60
N GLN A 58 -4.63 12.45 -3.38
CA GLN A 58 -5.83 12.19 -4.18
C GLN A 58 -6.89 13.30 -4.08
N ARG A 59 -7.08 13.89 -2.88
CA ARG A 59 -7.98 15.04 -2.70
C ARG A 59 -7.50 16.29 -3.42
N GLN A 60 -6.19 16.54 -3.44
CA GLN A 60 -5.62 17.67 -4.17
C GLN A 60 -5.83 17.53 -5.68
N GLU A 61 -5.67 16.31 -6.21
CA GLU A 61 -5.94 15.99 -7.61
C GLU A 61 -7.41 16.22 -8.00
N GLN A 62 -8.34 15.76 -7.16
CA GLN A 62 -9.77 15.89 -7.43
C GLN A 62 -10.34 17.30 -7.23
N GLY A 63 -9.59 18.21 -6.59
CA GLY A 63 -10.12 19.50 -6.14
C GLY A 63 -9.39 20.75 -6.59
N ARG A 64 -8.10 20.68 -6.96
CA ARG A 64 -7.27 21.89 -7.21
C ARG A 64 -6.19 21.73 -8.27
N ASP A 65 -5.54 20.58 -8.36
CA ASP A 65 -4.41 20.37 -9.27
C ASP A 65 -4.40 18.93 -9.83
N ALA A 66 -4.82 18.78 -11.07
CA ALA A 66 -4.92 17.50 -11.78
C ALA A 66 -3.60 16.72 -11.92
N PHE A 67 -2.46 17.27 -11.46
CA PHE A 67 -1.15 16.62 -11.50
C PHE A 67 -0.57 16.34 -10.12
N ALA A 68 -1.26 16.68 -9.03
CA ALA A 68 -0.72 16.53 -7.67
C ALA A 68 -0.33 15.07 -7.34
N LEU A 69 -1.18 14.10 -7.74
CA LEU A 69 -0.91 12.69 -7.51
C LEU A 69 0.24 12.20 -8.40
N GLN A 70 0.24 12.57 -9.68
CA GLN A 70 1.30 12.22 -10.62
C GLN A 70 2.66 12.76 -10.16
N HIS A 71 2.72 14.03 -9.74
CA HIS A 71 3.95 14.64 -9.23
C HIS A 71 4.47 13.92 -7.99
N TYR A 72 3.56 13.51 -7.11
CA TYR A 72 3.90 12.79 -5.89
C TYR A 72 4.43 11.37 -6.20
N MET A 73 3.85 10.69 -7.17
CA MET A 73 4.37 9.41 -7.68
C MET A 73 5.77 9.58 -8.27
N ASP A 74 5.99 10.56 -9.14
CA ASP A 74 7.30 10.77 -9.79
C ASP A 74 8.41 11.10 -8.79
N THR A 75 8.11 11.92 -7.78
CA THR A 75 9.10 12.46 -6.84
C THR A 75 9.35 11.56 -5.64
N ILE A 76 8.32 10.91 -5.09
CA ILE A 76 8.44 10.15 -3.83
C ILE A 76 8.31 8.65 -4.10
N LEU A 77 7.16 8.19 -4.60
CA LEU A 77 6.79 6.77 -4.62
C LEU A 77 7.37 5.96 -5.79
N GLY A 78 7.84 6.61 -6.85
CA GLY A 78 8.07 5.93 -8.11
C GLY A 78 6.76 5.53 -8.81
N MET A 79 6.89 4.91 -9.98
CA MET A 79 5.77 4.44 -10.76
C MET A 79 5.26 3.08 -10.26
N PRO A 80 3.96 2.76 -10.46
CA PRO A 80 3.43 1.46 -10.14
C PRO A 80 4.17 0.41 -10.97
N ILE A 81 4.55 -0.69 -10.32
CA ILE A 81 5.18 -1.81 -11.02
C ILE A 81 4.20 -2.39 -12.05
N ASP A 82 4.65 -2.52 -13.30
CA ASP A 82 3.81 -3.13 -14.32
C ASP A 82 3.60 -4.63 -14.02
N PRO A 83 2.44 -5.21 -14.39
CA PRO A 83 2.10 -6.59 -14.04
C PRO A 83 3.11 -7.65 -14.52
N LEU A 84 3.79 -7.41 -15.66
CA LEU A 84 4.75 -8.35 -16.21
C LEU A 84 6.06 -8.31 -15.41
N THR A 85 6.55 -7.12 -15.08
CA THR A 85 7.73 -6.94 -14.22
C THR A 85 7.48 -7.48 -12.82
N LEU A 86 6.28 -7.25 -12.27
CA LEU A 86 5.87 -7.86 -11.01
C LEU A 86 5.88 -9.39 -11.11
N GLY A 87 5.29 -9.97 -12.16
CA GLY A 87 5.30 -11.42 -12.36
C GLY A 87 6.71 -12.03 -12.44
N LYS A 88 7.64 -11.35 -13.13
CA LYS A 88 9.04 -11.77 -13.22
C LYS A 88 9.78 -11.64 -11.89
N TRP A 89 9.53 -10.56 -11.15
CA TRP A 89 10.12 -10.37 -9.83
C TRP A 89 9.60 -11.42 -8.85
N LEU A 90 8.28 -11.66 -8.84
CA LEU A 90 7.65 -12.67 -7.99
C LEU A 90 8.18 -14.09 -8.29
N ALA A 91 8.38 -14.41 -9.57
CA ALA A 91 8.90 -15.71 -9.98
C ALA A 91 10.39 -15.91 -9.66
N SER A 92 11.15 -14.82 -9.48
CA SER A 92 12.59 -14.88 -9.22
C SER A 92 12.98 -14.62 -7.76
N ASN A 93 12.04 -14.15 -6.93
CA ASN A 93 12.31 -13.82 -5.54
C ASN A 93 11.85 -14.95 -4.59
N PRO A 94 12.78 -15.67 -3.93
CA PRO A 94 12.43 -16.78 -3.03
C PRO A 94 11.62 -16.35 -1.81
N SER A 95 11.65 -15.06 -1.44
CA SER A 95 10.92 -14.52 -0.29
C SER A 95 9.41 -14.37 -0.53
N VAL A 96 8.95 -14.56 -1.78
CA VAL A 96 7.54 -14.39 -2.17
C VAL A 96 6.66 -15.48 -1.60
N ALA A 97 7.14 -16.73 -1.58
CA ALA A 97 6.43 -17.83 -0.94
C ALA A 97 6.23 -17.52 0.55
N THR A 98 7.29 -17.11 1.24
CA THR A 98 7.26 -16.70 2.64
C THR A 98 6.33 -15.52 2.89
N TRP A 99 6.29 -14.55 1.98
CA TRP A 99 5.40 -13.39 2.09
C TRP A 99 3.93 -13.78 1.90
N MET A 100 3.62 -14.65 0.94
CA MET A 100 2.27 -15.18 0.74
C MET A 100 1.81 -15.98 1.97
N GLU A 101 2.68 -16.81 2.54
CA GLU A 101 2.43 -17.54 3.80
C GLU A 101 2.17 -16.58 4.96
N LEU A 102 2.95 -15.50 5.07
CA LEU A 102 2.74 -14.47 6.09
C LEU A 102 1.39 -13.78 5.92
N VAL A 103 1.00 -13.42 4.70
CA VAL A 103 -0.31 -12.80 4.40
C VAL A 103 -1.45 -13.76 4.74
N GLU A 104 -1.34 -15.04 4.38
CA GLU A 104 -2.32 -16.07 4.75
C GLU A 104 -2.41 -16.25 6.26
N ALA A 105 -1.27 -16.33 6.96
CA ALA A 105 -1.23 -16.44 8.41
C ALA A 105 -1.84 -15.21 9.10
N LEU A 106 -1.58 -14.00 8.61
CA LEU A 106 -2.19 -12.77 9.11
C LEU A 106 -3.71 -12.76 8.89
N ARG A 107 -4.19 -13.20 7.72
CA ARG A 107 -5.64 -13.34 7.44
C ARG A 107 -6.28 -14.35 8.39
N ALA A 108 -5.66 -15.50 8.60
CA ALA A 108 -6.15 -16.53 9.51
C ALA A 108 -6.16 -16.05 10.97
N LEU A 109 -5.10 -15.36 11.40
CA LEU A 109 -5.00 -14.80 12.75
C LEU A 109 -6.07 -13.71 12.97
N ARG A 110 -6.37 -12.90 11.95
CA ARG A 110 -7.43 -11.88 12.04
C ARG A 110 -8.83 -12.49 12.11
N ALA A 111 -9.06 -13.60 11.42
CA ALA A 111 -10.32 -14.33 11.50
C ALA A 111 -10.54 -15.00 12.87
N THR A 112 -9.46 -15.49 13.47
CA THR A 112 -9.52 -16.26 14.73
C THR A 112 -9.36 -15.41 15.98
N ALA A 113 -8.70 -14.25 15.89
CA ALA A 113 -8.45 -13.35 17.00
C ALA A 113 -8.59 -11.86 16.58
N PRO A 114 -9.77 -11.42 16.09
CA PRO A 114 -9.99 -10.06 15.60
C PRO A 114 -9.68 -8.98 16.65
N GLN A 115 -9.88 -9.28 17.94
CA GLN A 115 -9.59 -8.38 19.06
C GLN A 115 -8.12 -7.96 19.16
N ARG A 116 -7.18 -8.73 18.58
CA ARG A 116 -5.75 -8.37 18.54
C ARG A 116 -5.45 -7.27 17.52
N PHE A 117 -6.43 -6.94 16.67
CA PHE A 117 -6.30 -5.96 15.60
C PHE A 117 -7.25 -4.77 15.78
N ALA A 118 -8.00 -4.73 16.89
CA ALA A 118 -8.76 -3.56 17.27
C ALA A 118 -7.77 -2.52 17.82
N MET A 119 -7.65 -1.37 17.15
CA MET A 119 -7.02 -0.20 17.79
C MET A 119 -7.94 0.25 18.92
N GLU A 120 -7.39 0.54 20.10
CA GLU A 120 -8.15 1.08 21.22
C GLU A 120 -8.99 2.27 20.74
N GLY A 121 -10.32 2.11 20.70
CA GLY A 121 -11.26 3.22 20.44
C GLY A 121 -12.37 3.03 19.40
N GLY A 122 -12.51 1.90 18.71
CA GLY A 122 -13.62 1.68 17.76
C GLY A 122 -14.51 0.49 18.15
N GLU A 123 -15.69 0.76 18.70
CA GLU A 123 -16.69 -0.24 19.11
C GLU A 123 -17.31 -1.04 17.93
N PRO A 124 -17.83 -2.25 18.20
CA PRO A 124 -18.20 -3.28 17.21
C PRO A 124 -19.38 -2.96 16.28
#